data_AF-A0AA42X0A8-F1
#
_entry.id   AF-A0AA42X0A8-F1
#
_cell.length_a   1.000
_cell.length_b   1.000
_cell.length_c   1.000
_cell.angle_alpha   90.00
_cell.angle_beta   90.00
_cell.angle_gamma   90.00
#
_symmetry.space_group_name_H-M   'P 1'
#
loop_
_entity.id
_entity.type
_entity.pdbx_description
1 polymer ?
#
loop_
_entity_poly.entity_id
_entity_poly.type
_entity_poly.pdbx_seq_one_letter_code
_entity_poly.pdbx_strand_id
1 'polypeptide(L)'
;MNGAKVGWHLMPILVGPQGEGKSYFIDQLISPLRELTRQTDFKALTDDRNIELWSSSILFLDEMSYASRSDVEAVKHVITADTLDRRPMRTNGAQQVRQCATLIGASNKEVEENIRDETGARRFFGLRFKRPPEGYLQKLDWSAAWQSVKHTDADPLEEYRSEVAQIQAASRYRSPVEDWIDNLGEYSAGTIQAGEKLRIKDLYDDYLSHRRAVTGDRDPVSKTMDQFSIELGRLLRNAGEDAKLTKEKDRKGAVYVLRGPSALRAVK
;
A
#
# COMPACT_ATOMS: atom_id res chain seq x y z
N MET A 1 -18.60 -23.64 -2.09
CA MET A 1 -17.34 -23.07 -1.57
C MET A 1 -17.17 -23.52 -0.12
N ASN A 2 -16.09 -24.24 0.19
CA ASN A 2 -15.87 -24.97 1.45
C ASN A 2 -15.60 -24.11 2.71
N GLY A 3 -15.90 -22.79 2.69
CA GLY A 3 -15.75 -21.94 3.87
C GLY A 3 -14.32 -21.84 4.44
N ALA A 4 -13.31 -22.31 3.71
CA ALA A 4 -11.92 -22.21 4.12
C ALA A 4 -11.55 -20.72 4.28
N LYS A 5 -10.96 -20.38 5.43
CA LYS A 5 -10.53 -19.00 5.70
C LYS A 5 -9.32 -18.69 4.84
N VAL A 6 -9.39 -17.58 4.12
CA VAL A 6 -8.22 -17.02 3.42
C VAL A 6 -7.24 -16.55 4.50
N GLY A 7 -6.05 -17.14 4.52
CA GLY A 7 -5.01 -16.78 5.50
C GLY A 7 -4.42 -15.41 5.20
N TRP A 8 -4.25 -15.08 3.92
CA TRP A 8 -3.63 -13.84 3.49
C TRP A 8 -4.32 -13.22 2.29
N HIS A 9 -4.87 -12.02 2.52
CA HIS A 9 -5.52 -11.26 1.47
C HIS A 9 -4.49 -10.40 0.74
N LEU A 10 -3.99 -10.91 -0.38
CA LEU A 10 -3.09 -10.23 -1.30
C LEU A 10 -3.74 -9.98 -2.66
N MET A 11 -3.48 -8.79 -3.19
CA MET A 11 -3.73 -8.40 -4.57
C MET A 11 -2.38 -8.32 -5.29
N PRO A 12 -2.04 -9.30 -6.14
CA PRO A 12 -0.88 -9.20 -7.02
C PRO A 12 -1.08 -8.10 -8.07
N ILE A 13 -0.04 -7.30 -8.29
CA ILE A 13 -0.02 -6.22 -9.28
C ILE A 13 1.20 -6.41 -10.17
N LEU A 14 0.98 -6.64 -11.45
CA LEU A 14 2.08 -6.66 -12.42
C LEU A 14 2.54 -5.22 -12.68
N VAL A 15 3.79 -4.91 -12.35
CA VAL A 15 4.40 -3.58 -12.53
C VAL A 15 5.47 -3.61 -13.61
N GLY A 16 5.54 -2.56 -14.42
CA GLY A 16 6.57 -2.42 -15.46
C GLY A 16 6.12 -1.47 -16.58
N PRO A 17 6.96 -1.20 -17.59
CA PRO A 17 6.65 -0.25 -18.65
C PRO A 17 5.35 -0.57 -19.41
N GLN A 18 4.73 0.47 -19.96
CA GLN A 18 3.57 0.33 -20.83
C GLN A 18 3.95 -0.44 -22.10
N GLY A 19 3.04 -1.26 -22.63
CA GLY A 19 3.28 -2.01 -23.87
C GLY A 19 4.08 -3.32 -23.71
N GLU A 20 4.52 -3.68 -22.51
CA GLU A 20 5.24 -4.95 -22.26
C GLU A 20 4.35 -6.19 -22.29
N GLY A 21 3.02 -6.03 -22.29
CA GLY A 21 2.07 -7.15 -22.37
C GLY A 21 1.58 -7.68 -21.02
N LYS A 22 1.64 -6.87 -19.95
CA LYS A 22 1.11 -7.22 -18.61
C LYS A 22 -0.37 -7.61 -18.63
N SER A 23 -1.22 -6.76 -19.21
CA SER A 23 -2.66 -7.00 -19.30
C SER A 23 -2.97 -8.20 -20.19
N TYR A 24 -2.17 -8.41 -21.25
CA TYR A 24 -2.24 -9.62 -22.08
C TYR A 24 -1.88 -10.88 -21.29
N PHE A 25 -0.80 -10.86 -20.49
CA PHE A 25 -0.45 -11.98 -19.63
C PHE A 25 -1.58 -12.31 -18.64
N ILE A 26 -2.17 -11.30 -17.99
CA ILE A 26 -3.28 -11.51 -17.06
C ILE A 26 -4.49 -12.09 -17.80
N ASP A 27 -4.86 -11.56 -18.97
CA ASP A 27 -5.97 -12.10 -19.78
C ASP A 27 -5.75 -13.57 -20.15
N GLN A 28 -4.52 -13.96 -20.52
CA GLN A 28 -4.18 -15.36 -20.78
C GLN A 28 -4.27 -16.22 -19.52
N LEU A 29 -3.71 -15.75 -18.39
CA LEU A 29 -3.78 -16.42 -17.10
C LEU A 29 -5.23 -16.69 -16.65
N ILE A 30 -6.12 -15.71 -16.77
CA ILE A 30 -7.52 -15.83 -16.34
C ILE A 30 -8.42 -16.47 -17.40
N SER A 31 -7.91 -16.74 -18.61
CA SER A 31 -8.72 -17.20 -19.73
C SER A 31 -9.57 -18.45 -19.45
N PRO A 32 -9.12 -19.46 -18.65
CA PRO A 32 -9.98 -20.61 -18.32
C PRO A 32 -11.15 -20.25 -17.38
N LEU A 33 -11.07 -19.10 -16.69
CA LEU A 33 -12.05 -18.61 -15.72
C LEU A 33 -12.71 -17.31 -16.19
N ARG A 34 -12.71 -17.05 -17.50
CA ARG A 34 -13.18 -15.77 -18.07
C ARG A 34 -14.63 -15.45 -17.71
N GLU A 35 -15.50 -16.46 -17.61
CA GLU A 35 -16.90 -16.28 -17.19
C GLU A 35 -17.07 -15.86 -15.73
N LEU A 36 -16.08 -16.16 -14.88
CA LEU A 36 -16.02 -15.80 -13.47
C LEU A 36 -15.19 -14.53 -13.24
N THR A 37 -14.77 -13.85 -14.30
CA THR A 37 -13.89 -12.69 -14.23
C THR A 37 -14.58 -11.43 -14.75
N ARG A 38 -14.36 -10.30 -14.07
CA ARG A 38 -14.77 -8.98 -14.54
C ARG A 38 -13.61 -8.00 -14.51
N GLN A 39 -13.52 -7.19 -15.55
CA GLN A 39 -12.67 -6.01 -15.53
C GLN A 39 -13.36 -4.90 -14.74
N THR A 40 -12.59 -4.18 -13.93
CA THR A 40 -13.09 -3.11 -13.07
C THR A 40 -12.00 -2.11 -12.76
N ASP A 41 -12.37 -1.05 -12.04
CA ASP A 41 -11.45 -0.05 -11.53
C ASP A 41 -11.73 0.23 -10.05
N PHE A 42 -10.86 1.02 -9.41
CA PHE A 42 -11.00 1.40 -8.02
C PHE A 42 -12.35 2.05 -7.71
N LYS A 43 -12.80 2.97 -8.57
CA LYS A 43 -14.05 3.70 -8.35
C LYS A 43 -15.25 2.76 -8.38
N ALA A 44 -15.28 1.84 -9.34
CA ALA A 44 -16.34 0.87 -9.50
C ALA A 44 -16.41 -0.11 -8.31
N LEU A 45 -15.28 -0.47 -7.71
CA LEU A 45 -15.24 -1.30 -6.49
C LEU A 45 -15.79 -0.59 -5.25
N THR A 46 -15.58 0.73 -5.16
CA THR A 46 -16.09 1.55 -4.04
C THR A 46 -17.56 1.91 -4.20
N ASP A 47 -18.10 1.89 -5.41
CA ASP A 47 -19.48 2.26 -5.69
C ASP A 47 -20.46 1.17 -5.20
N ASP A 48 -21.26 1.51 -4.19
CA ASP A 48 -22.24 0.62 -3.57
C ASP A 48 -23.31 0.08 -4.54
N ARG A 49 -23.44 0.71 -5.70
CA ARG A 49 -24.43 0.37 -6.73
C ARG A 49 -23.96 -0.81 -7.59
N ASN A 50 -22.65 -1.07 -7.65
CA ASN A 50 -22.05 -2.10 -8.49
C ASN A 50 -22.05 -3.47 -7.82
N ILE A 51 -23.25 -3.92 -7.43
CA ILE A 51 -23.43 -5.17 -6.70
C ILE A 51 -23.04 -6.40 -7.55
N GLU A 52 -23.20 -6.30 -8.88
CA GLU A 52 -22.91 -7.39 -9.82
C GLU A 52 -21.43 -7.79 -9.84
N LEU A 53 -20.50 -6.86 -9.55
CA LEU A 53 -19.07 -7.16 -9.48
C LEU A 53 -18.77 -8.30 -8.49
N TRP A 54 -19.54 -8.37 -7.40
CA TRP A 54 -19.34 -9.35 -6.33
C TRP A 54 -19.89 -10.75 -6.68
N SER A 55 -20.52 -10.92 -7.85
CA SER A 55 -20.85 -12.25 -8.39
C SER A 55 -19.65 -12.95 -9.02
N SER A 56 -18.55 -12.22 -9.26
CA SER A 56 -17.34 -12.71 -9.91
C SER A 56 -16.32 -13.22 -8.90
N SER A 57 -15.53 -14.21 -9.31
CA SER A 57 -14.46 -14.77 -8.48
C SER A 57 -13.12 -14.06 -8.71
N ILE A 58 -12.94 -13.39 -9.85
CA ILE A 58 -11.75 -12.62 -10.17
C ILE A 58 -12.16 -11.22 -10.62
N LEU A 59 -11.52 -10.21 -10.03
CA LEU A 59 -11.67 -8.80 -10.42
C LEU A 59 -10.32 -8.29 -10.93
N PHE A 60 -10.27 -8.00 -12.23
CA PHE A 60 -9.06 -7.49 -12.88
C PHE A 60 -9.11 -5.96 -12.98
N LEU A 61 -8.13 -5.30 -12.37
CA LEU A 61 -7.92 -3.87 -12.44
C LEU A 61 -6.85 -3.55 -13.49
N ASP A 62 -7.30 -3.20 -14.70
CA ASP A 62 -6.40 -2.75 -15.76
C ASP A 62 -6.07 -1.26 -15.56
N GLU A 63 -4.79 -0.92 -15.64
CA GLU A 63 -4.26 0.42 -15.39
C GLU A 63 -4.64 1.05 -14.04
N MET A 64 -3.89 0.71 -12.99
CA MET A 64 -4.02 1.31 -11.65
C MET A 64 -3.55 2.78 -11.55
N SER A 65 -3.89 3.63 -12.51
CA SER A 65 -3.49 5.04 -12.51
C SER A 65 -4.34 5.87 -11.55
N TYR A 66 -3.69 6.53 -10.59
CA TYR A 66 -4.27 7.54 -9.68
C TYR A 66 -5.52 7.10 -8.91
N ALA A 67 -5.38 6.08 -8.06
CA ALA A 67 -6.35 5.84 -6.99
C ALA A 67 -6.23 6.97 -5.94
N SER A 68 -7.35 7.58 -5.54
CA SER A 68 -7.33 8.50 -4.40
C SER A 68 -7.06 7.72 -3.11
N ARG A 69 -6.58 8.40 -2.06
CA ARG A 69 -6.37 7.75 -0.74
C ARG A 69 -7.66 7.09 -0.21
N SER A 70 -8.82 7.70 -0.46
CA SER A 70 -10.12 7.13 -0.12
C SER A 70 -10.41 5.84 -0.88
N ASP A 71 -10.07 5.78 -2.17
CA ASP A 71 -10.29 4.59 -2.98
C ASP A 71 -9.42 3.41 -2.51
N VAL A 72 -8.17 3.70 -2.14
CA VAL A 72 -7.25 2.70 -1.58
C VAL A 72 -7.79 2.10 -0.28
N GLU A 73 -8.23 2.93 0.66
CA GLU A 73 -8.78 2.44 1.94
C GLU A 73 -10.06 1.62 1.75
N ALA A 74 -10.95 2.07 0.86
CA ALA A 74 -12.17 1.33 0.53
C ALA A 74 -11.85 -0.02 -0.15
N VAL A 75 -10.85 -0.06 -1.04
CA VAL A 75 -10.41 -1.33 -1.66
C VAL A 75 -9.73 -2.25 -0.64
N LYS A 76 -8.95 -1.73 0.31
CA LYS A 76 -8.42 -2.55 1.41
C LYS A 76 -9.55 -3.20 2.21
N HIS A 77 -10.60 -2.44 2.51
CA HIS A 77 -11.75 -2.97 3.23
C HIS A 77 -12.40 -4.10 2.44
N VAL A 78 -12.67 -3.86 1.16
CA VAL A 78 -13.17 -4.85 0.19
C VAL A 78 -12.33 -6.13 0.16
N ILE A 79 -11.01 -6.01 0.09
CA ILE A 79 -10.09 -7.16 -0.03
C ILE A 79 -10.18 -8.06 1.21
N THR A 80 -10.44 -7.48 2.39
CA THR A 80 -10.45 -8.21 3.67
C THR A 80 -11.83 -8.54 4.23
N ALA A 81 -12.90 -8.03 3.61
CA ALA A 81 -14.25 -8.24 4.11
C ALA A 81 -14.76 -9.63 3.75
N ASP A 82 -15.43 -10.32 4.68
CA ASP A 82 -16.14 -11.58 4.39
C ASP A 82 -17.46 -11.31 3.64
N THR A 83 -18.10 -10.19 3.96
CA THR A 83 -19.37 -9.74 3.38
C THR A 83 -19.36 -8.23 3.20
N LEU A 84 -20.06 -7.76 2.16
CA LEU A 84 -20.22 -6.35 1.82
C LEU A 84 -21.70 -5.99 1.84
N ASP A 85 -22.06 -4.93 2.57
CA ASP A 85 -23.40 -4.35 2.52
C ASP A 85 -23.47 -3.37 1.35
N ARG A 86 -24.34 -3.66 0.38
CA ARG A 86 -24.46 -2.88 -0.86
C ARG A 86 -25.90 -2.44 -1.08
N ARG A 87 -26.11 -1.28 -1.69
CA ARG A 87 -27.44 -0.75 -1.97
C ARG A 87 -27.68 -0.74 -3.47
N PRO A 88 -28.39 -1.75 -4.02
CA PRO A 88 -28.74 -1.76 -5.43
C PRO A 88 -29.48 -0.49 -5.84
N MET A 89 -29.24 -0.03 -7.07
CA MET A 89 -30.03 1.07 -7.62
C MET A 89 -31.52 0.69 -7.65
N ARG A 90 -32.38 1.65 -7.30
CA ARG A 90 -33.85 1.52 -7.30
C ARG A 90 -34.42 0.60 -6.22
N THR A 91 -33.62 0.21 -5.22
CA THR A 91 -34.11 -0.50 -4.02
C THR A 91 -33.96 0.36 -2.76
N ASN A 92 -34.92 0.24 -1.83
CA ASN A 92 -34.86 0.93 -0.53
C ASN A 92 -34.05 0.17 0.52
N GLY A 93 -33.73 -1.11 0.28
CA GLY A 93 -32.96 -1.97 1.19
C GLY A 93 -31.50 -2.12 0.78
N ALA A 94 -30.63 -2.28 1.78
CA ALA A 94 -29.30 -2.81 1.61
C ALA A 94 -29.37 -4.34 1.45
N GLN A 95 -28.50 -4.88 0.61
CA GLN A 95 -28.31 -6.30 0.39
C GLN A 95 -26.89 -6.67 0.83
N GLN A 96 -26.79 -7.67 1.70
CA GLN A 96 -25.51 -8.26 2.07
C GLN A 96 -25.07 -9.22 0.98
N VAL A 97 -23.86 -9.02 0.46
CA VAL A 97 -23.24 -9.89 -0.55
C VAL A 97 -21.98 -10.50 0.02
N ARG A 98 -21.78 -11.78 -0.22
CA ARG A 98 -20.54 -12.45 0.17
C ARG A 98 -19.41 -11.98 -0.74
N GLN A 99 -18.29 -11.58 -0.15
CA GLN A 99 -17.08 -11.31 -0.90
C GLN A 99 -16.40 -12.66 -1.18
N CYS A 100 -16.28 -13.01 -2.46
CA CYS A 100 -15.55 -14.20 -2.90
C CYS A 100 -14.52 -13.86 -4.00
N ALA A 101 -14.25 -12.57 -4.21
CA ALA A 101 -13.46 -12.11 -5.34
C ALA A 101 -11.99 -11.96 -4.95
N THR A 102 -11.09 -12.51 -5.77
CA THR A 102 -9.66 -12.20 -5.71
C THR A 102 -9.36 -11.07 -6.69
N LEU A 103 -8.62 -10.07 -6.25
CA LEU A 103 -8.22 -8.94 -7.08
C LEU A 103 -6.87 -9.20 -7.72
N ILE A 104 -6.70 -8.82 -8.98
CA ILE A 104 -5.42 -8.80 -9.70
C ILE A 104 -5.31 -7.49 -10.47
N GLY A 105 -4.10 -6.92 -10.56
CA GLY A 105 -3.89 -5.64 -11.23
C GLY A 105 -2.71 -5.61 -12.18
N ALA A 106 -2.72 -4.60 -13.06
CA ALA A 106 -1.55 -4.19 -13.83
C ALA A 106 -1.31 -2.68 -13.66
N SER A 107 -0.04 -2.28 -13.56
CA SER A 107 0.34 -0.87 -13.48
C SER A 107 1.61 -0.55 -14.24
N ASN A 108 1.66 0.67 -14.78
CA ASN A 108 2.86 1.22 -15.42
C ASN A 108 3.83 1.87 -14.42
N LYS A 109 3.37 2.10 -13.19
CA LYS A 109 4.14 2.69 -12.11
C LYS A 109 4.29 1.67 -10.99
N GLU A 110 5.31 1.85 -10.17
CA GLU A 110 5.49 1.04 -8.97
C GLU A 110 4.28 1.18 -8.02
N VAL A 111 4.05 0.16 -7.20
CA VAL A 111 2.85 0.11 -6.34
C VAL A 111 2.84 1.31 -5.37
N GLU A 112 4.00 1.70 -4.87
CA GLU A 112 4.21 2.80 -3.94
C GLU A 112 3.87 4.17 -4.56
N GLU A 113 4.04 4.29 -5.86
CA GLU A 113 3.74 5.53 -6.58
C GLU A 113 2.23 5.71 -6.78
N ASN A 114 1.50 4.60 -6.99
CA ASN A 114 0.05 4.61 -7.18
C ASN A 114 -0.72 4.56 -5.86
N ILE A 115 -0.15 3.91 -4.85
CA ILE A 115 -0.76 3.64 -3.55
C ILE A 115 0.11 4.31 -2.48
N ARG A 116 -0.08 5.63 -2.33
CA ARG A 116 0.61 6.44 -1.32
C ARG A 116 -0.02 6.22 0.05
N ASP A 117 0.30 5.08 0.66
CA ASP A 117 -0.30 4.66 1.90
C ASP A 117 0.69 4.51 3.04
N GLU A 118 0.62 5.46 3.95
CA GLU A 118 1.46 5.55 5.13
C GLU A 118 1.14 4.48 6.20
N THR A 119 0.05 3.71 6.06
CA THR A 119 -0.34 2.61 6.97
C THR A 119 -0.02 1.22 6.43
N GLY A 120 0.60 1.15 5.24
CA GLY A 120 1.16 -0.06 4.66
C GLY A 120 0.31 -0.63 3.53
N ALA A 121 0.93 -0.73 2.36
CA ALA A 121 0.40 -1.38 1.16
C ALA A 121 0.37 -2.93 1.28
N ARG A 122 0.27 -3.50 2.47
CA ARG A 122 0.44 -4.95 2.74
C ARG A 122 -0.50 -5.89 1.97
N ARG A 123 -1.60 -5.35 1.40
CA ARG A 123 -2.55 -6.10 0.55
C ARG A 123 -2.27 -5.94 -0.94
N PHE A 124 -1.33 -5.09 -1.33
CA PHE A 124 -0.94 -4.82 -2.70
C PHE A 124 0.49 -5.31 -2.87
N PHE A 125 0.70 -6.29 -3.73
CA PHE A 125 2.03 -6.86 -3.93
C PHE A 125 2.51 -6.65 -5.36
N GLY A 126 3.53 -5.80 -5.52
CA GLY A 126 4.13 -5.48 -6.80
C GLY A 126 5.01 -6.61 -7.31
N LEU A 127 4.67 -7.17 -8.46
CA LEU A 127 5.44 -8.18 -9.18
C LEU A 127 6.00 -7.55 -10.44
N ARG A 128 7.33 -7.40 -10.49
CA ARG A 128 7.99 -6.82 -11.66
C ARG A 128 7.83 -7.73 -12.86
N PHE A 129 7.09 -7.25 -13.85
CA PHE A 129 6.79 -7.98 -15.05
C PHE A 129 7.95 -7.90 -16.04
N LYS A 130 8.40 -9.06 -16.49
CA LYS A 130 9.34 -9.20 -17.60
C LYS A 130 8.64 -9.93 -18.73
N ARG A 131 8.62 -9.31 -19.91
CA ARG A 131 7.99 -9.90 -21.09
C ARG A 131 8.61 -11.28 -21.36
N PRO A 132 7.79 -12.34 -21.45
CA PRO A 132 8.28 -13.68 -21.79
C PRO A 132 8.71 -13.73 -23.25
N PRO A 133 9.51 -14.76 -23.64
CA PRO A 133 9.86 -14.97 -25.04
C PRO A 133 8.62 -15.02 -25.94
N GLU A 134 8.77 -14.55 -27.17
CA GLU A 134 7.69 -14.57 -28.16
C GLU A 134 7.16 -15.99 -28.37
N GLY A 135 5.83 -16.14 -28.45
CA GLY A 135 5.20 -17.45 -28.61
C GLY A 135 5.06 -18.26 -27.31
N TYR A 136 5.69 -17.85 -26.20
CA TYR A 136 5.66 -18.63 -24.95
C TYR A 136 4.24 -18.74 -24.38
N LEU A 137 3.53 -17.62 -24.27
CA LEU A 137 2.19 -17.59 -23.65
C LEU A 137 1.14 -18.35 -24.47
N GLN A 138 1.31 -18.42 -25.79
CA GLN A 138 0.42 -19.16 -26.70
C GLN A 138 0.64 -20.68 -26.64
N LYS A 139 1.82 -21.11 -26.20
CA LYS A 139 2.17 -22.53 -26.05
C LYS A 139 1.80 -23.10 -24.67
N LEU A 140 1.56 -22.23 -23.70
CA LEU A 140 1.22 -22.65 -22.34
C LEU A 140 -0.23 -23.14 -22.29
N ASP A 141 -0.44 -24.34 -21.75
CA ASP A 141 -1.77 -24.83 -21.44
C ASP A 141 -2.23 -24.22 -20.11
N TRP A 142 -2.97 -23.11 -20.21
CA TRP A 142 -3.50 -22.41 -19.05
C TRP A 142 -4.52 -23.22 -18.25
N SER A 143 -5.29 -24.10 -18.91
CA SER A 143 -6.24 -24.98 -18.23
C SER A 143 -5.49 -25.99 -17.37
N ALA A 144 -4.45 -26.62 -17.92
CA ALA A 144 -3.59 -27.53 -17.16
C ALA A 144 -2.88 -26.81 -16.01
N ALA A 145 -2.43 -25.57 -16.22
CA ALA A 145 -1.82 -24.75 -15.16
C ALA A 145 -2.78 -24.54 -13.98
N TRP A 146 -4.04 -24.18 -14.23
CA TRP A 146 -5.05 -24.05 -13.17
C TRP A 146 -5.40 -25.38 -12.49
N GLN A 147 -5.46 -26.47 -13.25
CA GLN A 147 -5.74 -27.80 -12.70
C GLN A 147 -4.58 -28.38 -11.88
N SER A 148 -3.38 -27.82 -12.03
CA SER A 148 -2.20 -28.25 -11.26
C SER A 148 -2.25 -27.87 -9.78
N VAL A 149 -3.15 -26.95 -9.39
CA VAL A 149 -3.32 -26.47 -8.02
C VAL A 149 -4.63 -26.97 -7.45
N LYS A 150 -4.61 -27.60 -6.27
CA LYS A 150 -5.83 -27.97 -5.55
C LYS A 150 -6.05 -27.01 -4.40
N HIS A 151 -7.31 -26.61 -4.18
CA HIS A 151 -7.69 -25.75 -3.06
C HIS A 151 -7.44 -26.36 -1.67
N THR A 152 -7.10 -27.66 -1.61
CA THR A 152 -6.75 -28.39 -0.38
C THR A 152 -5.24 -28.46 -0.13
N ASP A 153 -4.43 -28.06 -1.12
CA ASP A 153 -2.98 -28.07 -0.98
C ASP A 153 -2.54 -27.01 0.03
N ALA A 154 -1.33 -27.14 0.56
CA ALA A 154 -0.76 -26.14 1.44
C ALA A 154 -0.64 -24.80 0.69
N ASP A 155 -0.77 -23.68 1.41
CA ASP A 155 -0.60 -22.35 0.81
C ASP A 155 0.84 -22.22 0.29
N PRO A 156 1.04 -22.08 -1.04
CA PRO A 156 2.39 -21.98 -1.61
C PRO A 156 3.13 -20.71 -1.18
N LEU A 157 2.43 -19.71 -0.62
CA LEU A 157 3.04 -18.48 -0.13
C LEU A 157 3.55 -18.57 1.31
N GLU A 158 3.19 -19.61 2.07
CA GLU A 158 3.56 -19.68 3.50
C GLU A 158 5.08 -19.71 3.70
N GLU A 159 5.82 -20.40 2.82
CA GLU A 159 7.29 -20.46 2.87
C GLU A 159 7.96 -19.10 2.59
N TYR A 160 7.32 -18.25 1.78
CA TYR A 160 7.85 -16.95 1.37
C TYR A 160 7.34 -15.80 2.25
N ARG A 161 6.62 -16.11 3.33
CA ARG A 161 5.93 -15.10 4.15
C ARG A 161 6.87 -14.04 4.73
N SER A 162 8.03 -14.45 5.24
CA SER A 162 9.02 -13.52 5.78
C SER A 162 9.65 -12.67 4.69
N GLU A 163 9.92 -13.25 3.52
CA GLU A 163 10.52 -12.55 2.38
C GLU A 163 9.57 -11.49 1.82
N VAL A 164 8.30 -11.85 1.60
CA VAL A 164 7.30 -10.90 1.12
C VAL A 164 7.09 -9.77 2.13
N ALA A 165 7.06 -10.07 3.44
CA ALA A 165 6.97 -9.03 4.47
C ALA A 165 8.17 -8.08 4.44
N GLN A 166 9.37 -8.59 4.21
CA GLN A 166 10.58 -7.76 4.03
C GLN A 166 10.50 -6.90 2.77
N ILE A 167 10.08 -7.46 1.64
CA ILE A 167 9.91 -6.72 0.38
C ILE A 167 8.87 -5.60 0.56
N GLN A 168 7.72 -5.90 1.16
CA GLN A 168 6.68 -4.89 1.41
C GLN A 168 7.12 -3.80 2.40
N ALA A 169 7.98 -4.13 3.36
CA ALA A 169 8.57 -3.15 4.28
C ALA A 169 9.62 -2.26 3.58
N ALA A 170 10.44 -2.85 2.70
CA ALA A 170 11.48 -2.14 1.95
C ALA A 170 10.87 -1.22 0.89
N SER A 171 9.84 -1.69 0.18
CA SER A 171 9.08 -0.95 -0.81
C SER A 171 7.92 -0.18 -0.18
N ARG A 172 8.06 0.33 1.04
CA ARG A 172 7.03 1.19 1.63
C ARG A 172 7.25 2.63 1.16
N TYR A 173 6.19 3.28 0.69
CA TYR A 173 6.24 4.74 0.47
C TYR A 173 6.60 5.43 1.79
N ARG A 174 7.79 6.05 1.83
CA ARG A 174 8.18 6.93 2.93
C ARG A 174 7.51 8.27 2.72
N SER A 175 6.79 8.72 3.74
CA SER A 175 6.16 10.03 3.65
C SER A 175 7.22 11.14 3.72
N PRO A 176 6.92 12.35 3.24
CA PRO A 176 7.85 13.48 3.37
C PRO A 176 8.27 13.76 4.82
N VAL A 177 7.40 13.50 5.80
CA VAL A 177 7.69 13.68 7.23
C VAL A 177 8.59 12.56 7.74
N GLU A 178 8.36 11.32 7.31
CA GLU A 178 9.20 10.19 7.66
C GLU A 178 10.61 10.31 7.07
N ASP A 179 10.71 10.70 5.80
CA ASP A 179 11.97 11.02 5.14
C ASP A 179 12.74 12.12 5.91
N TRP A 180 12.05 13.18 6.32
CA TRP A 180 12.65 14.22 7.15
C TRP A 180 13.13 13.68 8.51
N ILE A 181 12.34 12.82 9.18
CA ILE A 181 12.75 12.22 10.47
C ILE A 181 14.00 11.33 10.29
N ASP A 182 14.07 10.56 9.21
CA ASP A 182 15.22 9.72 8.90
C ASP A 182 16.49 10.55 8.68
N ASN A 183 16.34 11.76 8.11
CA ASN A 183 17.43 12.69 7.82
C ASN A 183 17.67 13.76 8.92
N LEU A 184 16.93 13.69 10.04
CA LEU A 184 17.16 14.56 11.21
C LEU A 184 18.61 14.39 11.69
N GLY A 185 19.35 15.51 11.74
CA GLY A 185 20.76 15.56 12.12
C GLY A 185 21.76 15.55 10.97
N GLU A 186 21.41 15.04 9.78
CA GLU A 186 22.29 15.05 8.60
C GLU A 186 22.13 16.33 7.76
N TYR A 187 20.90 16.83 7.64
CA TYR A 187 20.56 18.01 6.82
C TYR A 187 19.98 19.20 7.59
N SER A 188 19.65 19.02 8.87
CA SER A 188 19.34 20.17 9.73
C SER A 188 20.64 20.96 9.86
N ALA A 189 20.76 22.07 9.14
CA ALA A 189 21.96 22.90 8.99
C ALA A 189 22.44 23.53 10.33
N GLY A 190 22.72 22.70 11.34
CA GLY A 190 22.97 23.07 12.73
C GLY A 190 21.72 23.48 13.53
N THR A 191 20.52 23.47 12.96
CA THR A 191 19.32 24.10 13.57
C THR A 191 18.74 23.33 14.75
N ILE A 192 18.84 22.01 14.77
CA ILE A 192 18.29 21.16 15.82
C ILE A 192 19.40 20.35 16.47
N GLN A 193 19.61 20.51 17.77
CA GLN A 193 20.60 19.75 18.53
C GLN A 193 19.98 18.65 19.39
N ALA A 194 20.73 17.56 19.60
CA ALA A 194 20.31 16.49 20.49
C ALA A 194 20.08 17.02 21.92
N GLY A 195 18.96 16.64 22.53
CA GLY A 195 18.56 17.12 23.86
C GLY A 195 17.89 18.50 23.90
N GLU A 196 17.80 19.22 22.79
CA GLU A 196 17.06 20.47 22.70
C GLU A 196 15.54 20.24 22.80
N LYS A 197 14.84 21.13 23.51
CA LYS A 197 13.37 21.09 23.64
C LYS A 197 12.72 21.98 22.59
N LEU A 198 12.19 21.35 21.56
CA LEU A 198 11.62 22.01 20.39
C LEU A 198 10.10 22.07 20.47
N ARG A 199 9.50 23.13 19.96
CA ARG A 199 8.06 23.21 19.72
C ARG A 199 7.73 22.63 18.35
N ILE A 200 6.45 22.35 18.15
CA ILE A 200 5.95 21.84 16.88
C ILE A 200 6.27 22.79 15.71
N LYS A 201 6.28 24.11 15.98
CA LYS A 201 6.62 25.13 14.99
C LYS A 201 8.08 25.01 14.56
N ASP A 202 9.00 24.86 15.51
CA ASP A 202 10.44 24.74 15.22
C ASP A 202 10.72 23.50 14.35
N LEU A 203 10.06 22.38 14.67
CA LEU A 203 10.14 21.15 13.86
C LEU A 203 9.54 21.32 12.46
N TYR A 204 8.43 22.06 12.35
CA TYR A 204 7.77 22.28 11.06
C TYR A 204 8.60 23.21 10.15
N ASP A 205 9.23 24.23 10.72
CA ASP A 205 10.12 25.15 9.98
C ASP A 205 11.38 24.41 9.47
N ASP A 206 11.95 23.50 10.27
CA ASP A 206 13.05 22.63 9.85
C ASP A 206 12.60 21.64 8.76
N TYR A 207 11.44 21.01 8.93
CA TYR A 207 10.83 20.16 7.90
C TYR A 207 10.66 20.89 6.56
N LEU A 208 10.14 22.13 6.56
CA LEU A 208 10.00 22.92 5.33
C LEU A 208 11.35 23.23 4.68
N SER A 209 12.39 23.43 5.49
CA SER A 209 13.75 23.67 5.01
C SER A 209 14.33 22.42 4.34
N HIS A 210 14.20 21.25 4.97
CA HIS A 210 14.55 19.95 4.38
C HIS A 210 13.79 19.70 3.07
N ARG A 211 12.48 19.97 3.06
CA ARG A 211 11.66 19.81 1.86
C ARG A 211 12.17 20.65 0.70
N ARG A 212 12.45 21.93 0.91
CA ARG A 212 13.01 22.81 -0.12
C ARG A 212 14.36 22.30 -0.64
N ALA A 213 15.20 21.75 0.23
CA ALA A 213 16.49 21.17 -0.19
C ALA A 213 16.30 19.93 -1.09
N VAL A 214 15.31 19.08 -0.78
CA VAL A 214 15.05 17.83 -1.51
C VAL A 214 14.26 18.04 -2.81
N THR A 215 13.28 18.94 -2.83
CA THR A 215 12.37 19.11 -3.98
C THR A 215 12.62 20.38 -4.80
N GLY A 216 13.50 21.29 -4.35
CA GLY A 216 13.72 22.59 -4.97
C GLY A 216 12.48 23.50 -4.90
N ASP A 217 12.27 24.34 -5.92
CA ASP A 217 11.20 25.35 -5.95
C ASP A 217 9.78 24.80 -6.22
N ARG A 218 9.64 23.50 -6.49
CA ARG A 218 8.35 22.86 -6.79
C ARG A 218 8.10 21.69 -5.86
N ASP A 219 7.40 21.94 -4.75
CA ASP A 219 6.88 20.87 -3.89
C ASP A 219 5.39 20.60 -4.19
N PRO A 220 5.06 19.51 -4.92
CA PRO A 220 3.67 19.13 -5.19
C PRO A 220 2.96 18.52 -3.97
N VAL A 221 3.65 18.30 -2.84
CA VAL A 221 3.15 17.65 -1.62
C VAL A 221 3.34 18.56 -0.39
N SER A 222 3.12 19.85 -0.56
CA SER A 222 3.09 20.82 0.55
C SER A 222 2.08 20.39 1.61
N LYS A 223 2.54 20.07 2.82
CA LYS A 223 1.69 19.78 3.99
C LYS A 223 1.53 21.03 4.84
N THR A 224 0.34 21.25 5.40
CA THR A 224 0.15 22.28 6.44
C THR A 224 0.78 21.86 7.76
N MET A 225 1.02 22.82 8.67
CA MET A 225 1.56 22.52 10.01
C MET A 225 0.68 21.54 10.80
N ASP A 226 -0.64 21.63 10.64
CA ASP A 226 -1.58 20.70 11.29
C ASP A 226 -1.46 19.28 10.73
N GLN A 227 -1.37 19.14 9.40
CA GLN A 227 -1.15 17.85 8.75
C GLN A 227 0.18 17.22 9.16
N PHE A 228 1.24 18.03 9.22
CA PHE A 228 2.55 17.63 9.73
C PHE A 228 2.47 17.14 11.18
N SER A 229 1.82 17.91 12.07
CA SER A 229 1.71 17.58 13.49
C SER A 229 0.96 16.26 13.75
N ILE A 230 -0.14 16.04 13.03
CA ILE A 230 -0.93 14.80 13.10
C ILE A 230 -0.07 13.61 12.68
N GLU A 231 0.65 13.74 11.57
CA GLU A 231 1.48 12.69 11.00
C GLU A 231 2.69 12.36 11.85
N LEU A 232 3.44 13.38 12.29
CA LEU A 232 4.54 13.24 13.24
C LEU A 232 4.06 12.51 14.49
N GLY A 233 2.93 12.94 15.07
CA GLY A 233 2.37 12.27 16.24
C GLY A 233 2.06 10.80 16.01
N ARG A 234 1.63 10.41 14.80
CA ARG A 234 1.42 9.00 14.44
C ARG A 234 2.74 8.25 14.32
N LEU A 235 3.73 8.81 13.63
CA LEU A 235 5.04 8.18 13.44
C LEU A 235 5.74 7.93 14.78
N LEU A 236 5.72 8.89 15.70
CA LEU A 236 6.34 8.72 17.02
C LEU A 236 5.66 7.63 17.87
N ARG A 237 4.33 7.49 17.78
CA ARG A 237 3.61 6.40 18.46
C ARG A 237 3.98 5.03 17.90
N ASN A 238 4.20 4.94 16.59
CA ASN A 238 4.53 3.68 15.92
C ASN A 238 6.00 3.28 16.15
N ALA A 239 6.92 4.24 16.23
CA ALA A 239 8.35 3.99 16.43
C ALA A 239 8.70 3.56 17.86
N GLY A 240 7.87 3.89 18.86
CA GLY A 240 8.05 3.43 20.24
C GLY A 240 9.41 3.84 20.83
N GLU A 241 10.20 2.86 21.27
CA GLU A 241 11.52 3.08 21.88
C GLU A 241 12.60 3.47 20.87
N ASP A 242 12.43 3.14 19.59
CA ASP A 242 13.39 3.44 18.51
C ASP A 242 13.18 4.83 17.89
N ALA A 243 12.21 5.60 18.39
CA ALA A 243 11.91 6.92 17.89
C ALA A 243 13.10 7.89 18.07
N LYS A 244 13.57 8.49 16.96
CA LYS A 244 14.58 9.57 16.99
C LYS A 244 14.09 10.80 17.76
N LEU A 245 12.78 11.07 17.76
CA LEU A 245 12.16 12.17 18.50
C LEU A 245 11.25 11.62 19.60
N THR A 246 11.29 12.24 20.79
CA THR A 246 10.31 11.97 21.85
C THR A 246 9.41 13.17 22.10
N LYS A 247 8.12 12.90 22.30
CA LYS A 247 7.16 13.92 22.72
C LYS A 247 7.08 13.95 24.25
N GLU A 248 7.39 15.10 24.82
CA GLU A 248 7.29 15.39 26.24
C GLU A 248 6.30 16.54 26.49
N LYS A 249 6.04 16.84 27.77
CA LYS A 249 5.21 17.97 28.18
C LYS A 249 5.96 18.83 29.18
N ASP A 250 5.98 20.14 28.93
CA ASP A 250 6.48 21.13 29.87
C ASP A 250 5.36 22.06 30.35
N ARG A 251 5.71 23.09 31.12
CA ARG A 251 4.73 24.06 31.67
C ARG A 251 3.96 24.84 30.59
N LYS A 252 4.49 24.96 29.37
CA LYS A 252 3.89 25.74 28.28
C LYS A 252 3.23 24.85 27.21
N GLY A 253 3.35 23.52 27.30
CA GLY A 253 2.68 22.59 26.40
C GLY A 253 3.56 21.42 25.98
N ALA A 254 3.24 20.83 24.82
CA ALA A 254 4.06 19.77 24.25
C ALA A 254 5.43 20.32 23.79
N VAL A 255 6.48 19.54 24.04
CA VAL A 255 7.83 19.74 23.51
C VAL A 255 8.32 18.44 22.89
N TYR A 256 9.26 18.56 21.97
CA TYR A 256 9.86 17.44 21.25
C TYR A 256 11.36 17.47 21.45
N VAL A 257 11.95 16.31 21.73
CA VAL A 257 13.38 16.19 22.02
C VAL A 257 13.99 15.20 21.05
N LEU A 258 15.03 15.63 20.32
CA LEU A 258 15.85 14.73 19.51
C LEU A 258 16.72 13.89 20.42
N ARG A 259 16.55 12.56 20.35
CA ARG A 259 17.47 11.62 20.98
C ARG A 259 18.78 11.69 20.21
N GLY A 260 19.88 11.92 20.93
CA GLY A 260 21.22 11.75 20.34
C GLY A 260 21.38 10.33 19.82
N PRO A 261 22.38 10.07 18.94
CA PRO A 261 22.68 8.71 18.51
C PRO A 261 22.84 7.86 19.78
N SER A 262 21.88 6.95 19.99
CA SER A 262 21.99 5.95 21.04
C SER A 262 23.35 5.33 20.86
N ALA A 263 24.25 5.52 21.83
CA ALA A 263 25.49 4.77 21.87
C ALA A 263 25.07 3.31 21.68
N LEU A 264 25.44 2.73 20.54
CA LEU A 264 25.36 1.31 20.29
C LEU A 264 25.81 0.66 21.59
N ARG A 265 24.89 0.01 22.29
CA ARG A 265 25.28 -0.94 23.34
C ARG A 265 26.10 -1.96 22.58
N ALA A 266 27.43 -1.81 22.69
CA ALA A 266 28.38 -2.82 22.31
C ALA A 266 27.93 -4.10 23.01
N VAL A 267 27.39 -5.03 22.23
CA VAL A 267 27.21 -6.41 22.65
C VAL A 267 28.61 -6.92 22.90
N LYS A 268 28.97 -7.05 24.17
CA LYS A 268 29.95 -8.05 24.62
C LYS A 268 29.21 -9.33 24.92
#